data_AF-A0A9D5URX6-F1
#
_entry.id   AF-A0A9D5URX6-F1
#
_cell.length_a   1.000
_cell.length_b   1.000
_cell.length_c   1.000
_cell.angle_alpha   90.00
_cell.angle_beta   90.00
_cell.angle_gamma   90.00
#
_symmetry.space_group_name_H-M   'P 1'
#
loop_
_entity.id
_entity.type
_entity.pdbx_description
1 polymer ?
#
loop_
_entity_poly.entity_id
_entity_poly.type
_entity_poly.pdbx_seq_one_letter_code
_entity_poly.pdbx_strand_id
1 'polypeptide(L)'
;MKAYLQRLNPENGQIWYYSVLVQRDLLGQWQVIREWGRSGSPGTVRHMPYEDYLQASEGLSQLLEQLVKRGYHVVMREGSKPALAAYLKGENDHDSDS
;
A
#
# COMPACT_ATOMS: atom_id res chain seq x y z
N MET A 1 -3.35 3.80 2.87
CA MET A 1 -1.96 3.40 3.23
C MET A 1 -1.11 3.47 1.98
N LYS A 2 0.13 3.95 2.05
CA LYS A 2 1.06 3.97 0.92
C LYS A 2 2.48 3.59 1.34
N ALA A 3 3.26 3.04 0.42
CA ALA A 3 4.65 2.68 0.64
C ALA A 3 5.46 2.87 -0.64
N TYR A 4 6.73 3.22 -0.48
CA TYR A 4 7.70 3.31 -1.55
C TYR A 4 8.93 2.49 -1.17
N LEU A 5 9.38 1.66 -2.11
CA LEU A 5 10.52 0.77 -1.94
C LEU A 5 11.49 0.93 -3.08
N GLN A 6 12.77 0.72 -2.79
CA GLN A 6 13.83 0.78 -3.79
C GLN A 6 14.78 -0.41 -3.67
N ARG A 7 15.37 -0.80 -4.79
CA ARG A 7 16.46 -1.76 -4.85
C ARG A 7 17.55 -1.23 -5.78
N LEU A 8 18.78 -1.18 -5.29
CA LEU A 8 19.95 -0.87 -6.11
C LEU A 8 20.40 -2.13 -6.85
N ASN A 9 20.62 -2.02 -8.16
CA ASN A 9 21.34 -3.04 -8.91
C ASN A 9 22.85 -2.85 -8.66
N PRO A 10 23.54 -3.82 -8.02
CA PRO A 10 24.96 -3.68 -7.71
C PRO A 10 25.85 -3.62 -8.96
N GLU A 11 25.42 -4.17 -10.09
CA GLU A 11 26.26 -4.28 -11.30
C GLU A 11 26.38 -2.96 -12.07
N ASN A 12 25.33 -2.14 -12.07
CA ASN A 12 25.27 -0.92 -12.88
C ASN A 12 24.76 0.31 -12.11
N GLY A 13 24.57 0.20 -10.79
CA GLY A 13 24.10 1.29 -9.94
C GLY A 13 22.64 1.71 -10.19
N GLN A 14 21.89 0.95 -10.99
CA GLN A 14 20.55 1.33 -11.38
C GLN A 14 19.54 1.07 -10.26
N ILE A 15 18.70 2.06 -9.98
CA ILE A 15 17.65 1.95 -8.97
C ILE A 15 16.37 1.41 -9.62
N TRP A 16 15.83 0.34 -9.05
CA TRP A 16 14.48 -0.13 -9.27
C TRP A 16 13.57 0.37 -8.15
N TYR A 17 12.32 0.69 -8.47
CA TYR A 17 11.36 1.16 -7.49
C TYR A 17 10.06 0.36 -7.50
N TYR A 18 9.38 0.40 -6.37
CA TYR A 18 7.95 0.08 -6.21
C TYR A 18 7.27 1.24 -5.50
N SER A 19 6.16 1.74 -6.06
CA SER A 19 5.21 2.63 -5.39
C SER A 19 3.91 1.85 -5.19
N VAL A 20 3.41 1.78 -3.96
CA VAL A 20 2.23 0.98 -3.63
C VAL A 20 1.26 1.83 -2.80
N LEU A 21 -0.02 1.83 -3.17
CA LEU A 21 -1.08 2.63 -2.56
C LEU A 21 -2.37 1.80 -2.41
N VAL A 22 -2.97 1.84 -1.22
CA VAL A 22 -4.36 1.44 -0.99
C VAL A 22 -5.25 2.67 -1.15
N GLN A 23 -6.24 2.59 -2.04
CA GLN A 23 -7.26 3.62 -2.23
C GLN A 23 -8.60 3.02 -2.68
N ARG A 24 -9.66 3.84 -2.70
CA ARG A 24 -10.90 3.52 -3.41
C ARG A 24 -10.79 3.95 -4.87
N ASP A 25 -11.43 3.22 -5.76
CA ASP A 25 -11.69 3.68 -7.12
C ASP A 25 -12.89 4.64 -7.18
N LEU A 26 -13.25 5.08 -8.40
CA LEU A 26 -14.39 5.99 -8.61
C LEU A 26 -15.76 5.36 -8.27
N LEU A 27 -15.83 4.03 -8.19
CA LEU A 27 -17.04 3.27 -7.83
C LEU A 27 -17.03 2.88 -6.35
N GLY A 28 -16.06 3.36 -5.57
CA GLY A 28 -15.93 3.09 -4.14
C GLY A 28 -15.32 1.73 -3.81
N GLN A 29 -14.88 0.94 -4.79
CA GLN A 29 -14.23 -0.36 -4.56
C GLN A 29 -12.81 -0.15 -4.04
N TRP A 30 -12.42 -0.93 -3.03
CA TRP A 30 -11.07 -0.88 -2.51
C TRP A 30 -10.10 -1.56 -3.46
N GLN A 31 -8.92 -0.97 -3.63
CA GLN A 31 -7.87 -1.53 -4.46
C GLN A 31 -6.48 -1.20 -3.92
N VAL A 32 -5.55 -2.11 -4.19
CA VAL A 32 -4.11 -1.84 -4.13
C VAL A 32 -3.63 -1.53 -5.54
N ILE A 33 -3.06 -0.34 -5.71
CA ILE A 33 -2.34 0.05 -6.90
C ILE A 33 -0.87 -0.12 -6.63
N ARG A 34 -0.18 -0.82 -7.52
CA ARG A 34 1.27 -0.92 -7.51
C ARG A 34 1.84 -0.44 -8.84
N GLU A 35 2.86 0.40 -8.75
CA GLU A 35 3.69 0.81 -9.86
C GLU A 35 5.11 0.36 -9.61
N TRP A 36 5.80 -0.14 -10.64
CA TRP A 36 7.20 -0.53 -10.52
C TRP A 36 7.97 -0.30 -11.81
N GLY A 37 9.27 -0.05 -11.68
CA GLY A 37 10.11 0.21 -12.84
C GLY A 37 11.53 0.62 -12.46
N ARG A 38 12.25 1.12 -13.47
CA ARG A 38 13.57 1.75 -13.30
C ARG A 38 13.34 3.20 -12.90
N SER A 39 14.07 3.70 -11.91
CA SER A 39 14.01 5.12 -11.55
C SER A 39 14.40 5.97 -12.77
N GLY A 40 13.60 7.00 -13.07
CA GLY A 40 13.79 7.84 -14.26
C GLY A 40 13.22 7.27 -15.57
N SER A 41 12.45 6.19 -15.53
CA SER A 41 11.72 5.65 -16.70
C SER A 41 10.26 5.41 -16.36
N PRO A 42 9.34 5.39 -17.36
CA PRO A 42 7.96 4.98 -17.13
C PRO A 42 7.89 3.58 -16.53
N GLY A 43 7.17 3.44 -15.42
CA GLY A 43 6.93 2.15 -14.77
C GLY A 43 5.76 1.38 -15.38
N THR A 44 5.55 0.16 -14.88
CA THR A 44 4.34 -0.61 -15.09
C THR A 44 3.41 -0.43 -13.90
N VAL A 45 2.13 -0.13 -14.16
CA VAL A 45 1.09 0.01 -13.14
C VAL A 45 0.19 -1.23 -13.18
N ARG A 46 -0.23 -1.71 -12.00
CA ARG A 46 -1.25 -2.75 -11.86
C ARG A 46 -2.18 -2.46 -10.69
N HIS A 47 -3.45 -2.71 -10.93
CA HIS A 47 -4.53 -2.59 -9.96
C HIS A 47 -4.92 -3.98 -9.47
N MET A 48 -5.18 -4.10 -8.17
CA MET A 48 -5.67 -5.32 -7.53
C MET A 48 -6.88 -4.94 -6.68
N PRO A 49 -8.10 -5.32 -7.08
CA PRO A 49 -9.31 -5.04 -6.30
C PRO A 49 -9.39 -5.92 -5.06
N TYR A 50 -10.04 -5.39 -4.02
CA TYR A 50 -10.34 -6.05 -2.75
C TYR A 50 -11.74 -5.64 -2.29
N GLU A 51 -12.40 -6.48 -1.52
CA GLU A 51 -13.77 -6.23 -1.04
C GLU A 51 -13.82 -5.07 -0.04
N ASP A 52 -12.81 -4.97 0.83
CA ASP A 52 -12.77 -3.98 1.90
C ASP A 52 -11.36 -3.41 2.14
N TYR A 53 -11.31 -2.38 2.99
CA TYR A 53 -10.05 -1.70 3.35
C TYR A 53 -9.07 -2.62 4.07
N LEU A 54 -9.57 -3.50 4.95
CA LEU A 54 -8.74 -4.37 5.77
C LEU A 54 -8.03 -5.39 4.88
N GLN A 55 -8.75 -6.05 3.98
CA GLN A 55 -8.20 -6.96 2.98
C GLN A 55 -7.20 -6.26 2.06
N ALA A 56 -7.49 -5.04 1.59
CA ALA A 56 -6.55 -4.26 0.79
C ALA A 56 -5.26 -3.92 1.57
N SER A 57 -5.39 -3.56 2.85
CA SER A 57 -4.25 -3.22 3.71
C SER A 57 -3.38 -4.44 4.05
N GLU A 58 -3.99 -5.60 4.22
CA GLU A 58 -3.31 -6.87 4.40
C GLU A 58 -2.59 -7.29 3.11
N GLY A 59 -3.27 -7.20 1.96
CA GLY A 59 -2.70 -7.47 0.65
C GLY A 59 -1.49 -6.58 0.33
N LEU A 60 -1.55 -5.29 0.70
CA LEU A 60 -0.38 -4.40 0.63
C LEU A 60 0.74 -4.90 1.56
N SER A 61 0.44 -5.24 2.81
CA SER A 61 1.45 -5.67 3.79
C SER A 61 2.17 -6.95 3.34
N GLN A 62 1.43 -7.95 2.85
CA GLN A 62 1.98 -9.17 2.28
C GLN A 62 2.86 -8.89 1.04
N LEU A 63 2.43 -7.96 0.17
CA LEU A 63 3.24 -7.52 -0.96
C LEU A 63 4.57 -6.89 -0.50
N LEU A 64 4.54 -6.02 0.51
CA LEU A 64 5.76 -5.40 1.05
C LEU A 64 6.73 -6.46 1.58
N GLU A 65 6.25 -7.45 2.33
CA GLU A 65 7.10 -8.54 2.83
C GLU A 65 7.75 -9.33 1.71
N GLN A 66 6.99 -9.64 0.64
CA GLN A 66 7.53 -10.31 -0.54
C GLN A 66 8.59 -9.46 -1.25
N LEU A 67 8.40 -8.15 -1.35
CA LEU A 67 9.37 -7.25 -1.97
C LEU A 67 10.63 -7.11 -1.12
N VAL A 68 10.50 -7.03 0.21
CA VAL A 68 11.65 -7.02 1.12
C VAL A 68 12.47 -8.30 0.99
N LYS A 69 11.82 -9.47 0.93
CA LYS A 69 12.49 -10.75 0.65
C LYS A 69 13.20 -10.79 -0.72
N ARG A 70 12.77 -9.98 -1.69
CA ARG A 70 13.41 -9.82 -3.02
C ARG A 70 14.54 -8.77 -3.04
N GLY A 71 14.90 -8.23 -1.87
CA GLY A 71 15.97 -7.25 -1.70
C GLY A 71 15.56 -5.80 -1.94
N TYR A 72 14.26 -5.49 -1.89
CA TYR A 72 13.81 -4.10 -1.87
C TYR A 72 13.83 -3.55 -0.44
N HIS A 73 14.20 -2.29 -0.28
CA HIS A 73 14.22 -1.60 1.00
C HIS A 73 13.09 -0.57 1.04
N VAL A 74 12.37 -0.52 2.15
CA VAL A 74 11.32 0.48 2.37
C VAL A 74 11.97 1.83 2.60
N VAL A 75 11.69 2.79 1.72
CA VAL A 75 12.19 4.17 1.80
C VAL A 75 11.16 5.10 2.44
N MET A 76 9.88 4.83 2.19
CA MET A 76 8.77 5.56 2.79
C MET A 76 7.61 4.62 3.07
N ARG A 77 6.93 4.83 4.20
CA ARG A 77 5.63 4.23 4.48
C ARG A 77 4.76 5.24 5.21
N GLU A 78 3.54 5.44 4.72
CA GLU A 78 2.59 6.39 5.30
C GLU A 78 1.22 5.72 5.46
N GLY A 79 0.49 6.12 6.51
CA GLY A 79 -0.82 5.54 6.82
C GLY A 79 -0.76 4.22 7.60
N SER A 80 0.35 3.91 8.27
CA SER A 80 0.36 2.93 9.37
C SER A 80 -0.24 3.59 10.62
N LYS A 81 -1.56 3.81 10.63
CA LYS A 81 -2.29 4.16 11.85
C LYS A 81 -3.22 3.01 12.22
N PRO A 82 -2.78 2.05 13.05
CA PRO A 82 -3.72 1.23 13.84
C PRO A 82 -4.70 2.12 14.65
N ALA A 83 -4.32 3.37 14.92
CA ALA A 83 -5.16 4.35 15.62
C ALA A 83 -6.42 4.78 14.84
N LEU A 84 -6.40 4.94 13.50
CA LEU A 84 -7.58 5.48 12.79
C LEU A 84 -8.74 4.48 12.77
N ALA A 85 -8.45 3.18 12.71
CA ALA A 85 -9.47 2.13 12.85
C ALA A 85 -10.07 2.11 14.26
N ALA A 86 -9.28 2.39 15.30
CA ALA A 86 -9.78 2.55 16.67
C ALA A 86 -10.64 3.82 16.83
N TYR A 87 -10.27 4.93 16.17
CA TYR A 87 -11.07 6.15 16.14
C TYR A 87 -12.42 5.96 15.42
N LEU A 88 -12.43 5.28 14.26
CA LEU A 88 -13.67 5.02 13.50
C LEU A 88 -14.56 3.94 14.13
N LYS A 89 -14.00 3.07 14.98
CA LYS A 89 -14.76 2.05 15.73
C LYS A 89 -15.42 2.62 17.00
N GLY A 90 -15.01 3.80 17.45
CA GLY A 90 -15.57 4.46 18.64
C GLY A 90 -16.84 5.30 18.39
N GLU A 91 -17.37 5.34 17.17
CA GLU A 91 -18.44 6.26 16.77
C GLU A 91 -19.77 5.55 16.44
N ASN A 92 -19.97 4.31 16.92
CA ASN A 92 -21.21 3.55 16.72
C ASN A 92 -21.87 3.04 18.02
N ASP A 93 -21.39 3.42 19.22
CA ASP A 93 -21.98 2.99 20.50
C ASP A 93 -22.64 4.14 21.30
N HIS A 94 -23.07 5.20 20.63
CA HIS A 94 -23.88 6.25 21.25
C HIS A 94 -25.01 6.66 20.30
N ASP A 95 -26.16 5.98 20.47
CA ASP A 95 -27.52 6.54 20.41
C ASP A 95 -28.51 5.44 20.00
N SER A 96 -28.90 4.62 20.98
CA SER A 96 -30.16 3.88 21.00
C SER A 96 -30.54 3.61 22.45
N ASP A 97 -30.79 4.69 23.20
CA ASP A 97 -31.66 4.64 24.36
C ASP A 97 -32.77 5.69 24.15
N SER A 98 -33.91 5.21 23.64
CA SER A 98 -35.24 5.81 23.72
C SER A 98 -36.28 4.77 23.32
#